data_AF-A0A8J2QD77-F1
#
_entry.id   AF-A0A8J2QD77-F1
#
_cell.length_a   1.000
_cell.length_b   1.000
_cell.length_c   1.000
_cell.angle_alpha   90.00
_cell.angle_beta   90.00
_cell.angle_gamma   90.00
#
_symmetry.space_group_name_H-M   'P 1'
#
loop_
_entity.id
_entity.type
_entity.pdbx_description
1 polymer ?
#
loop_
_entity_poly.entity_id
_entity_poly.type
_entity_poly.pdbx_seq_one_letter_code
_entity_poly.pdbx_strand_id
1 'polypeptide(L)'
;MRTLAKYIYSIKAILGCKVEVQPIKTSKLVPQCKRCQAYGHTPKYCSKEPRCVKCTGKYLTPDCKKPAEEKSKCVHCGEAHPANYRGCIVAKEMQKLKNKSIKKPLANNLEQVAPKRPSTQDMREKTYAQVTAKTHYSKSDNSINQPHSNLDVKLDEIFKLMSSFDGRLQRREIGTKQSFTKKSDKK
;
A
#
# COMPACT_ATOMS: atom_id res chain seq x y z
N MET A 1 20.55 -23.55 10.31
CA MET A 1 19.08 -23.61 10.51
C MET A 1 18.34 -23.86 9.19
N ARG A 2 18.15 -25.12 8.75
CA ARG A 2 17.50 -25.47 7.46
C ARG A 2 16.53 -26.68 7.53
N THR A 3 16.10 -27.11 8.71
CA THR A 3 15.49 -28.45 8.89
C THR A 3 13.98 -28.48 9.12
N LEU A 4 13.38 -27.46 9.76
CA LEU A 4 11.93 -27.46 10.08
C LEU A 4 11.02 -27.47 8.85
N ALA A 5 11.38 -26.74 7.79
CA ALA A 5 10.58 -26.65 6.58
C ALA A 5 10.47 -27.99 5.82
N LYS A 6 11.48 -28.87 5.94
CA LYS A 6 11.45 -30.20 5.29
C LYS A 6 10.57 -31.18 6.05
N TYR A 7 10.51 -31.07 7.38
CA TYR A 7 9.75 -31.99 8.22
C TYR A 7 8.23 -31.84 8.06
N ILE A 8 7.75 -30.62 7.81
CA ILE A 8 6.32 -30.33 7.62
C ILE A 8 5.72 -31.16 6.46
N TYR A 9 6.46 -31.34 5.37
CA TYR A 9 6.00 -32.13 4.21
C TYR A 9 6.02 -33.65 4.45
N SER A 10 6.64 -34.12 5.54
CA SER A 10 6.69 -35.55 5.89
C SER A 10 5.50 -36.00 6.75
N ILE A 11 4.65 -35.07 7.20
CA ILE A 11 3.46 -35.36 8.01
C ILE A 11 2.43 -36.09 7.14
N LYS A 12 2.11 -37.34 7.50
CA LYS A 12 1.12 -38.19 6.81
C LYS A 12 -0.22 -38.29 7.53
N ALA A 13 -0.25 -37.97 8.82
CA ALA A 13 -1.45 -38.03 9.64
C ALA A 13 -1.46 -36.93 10.69
N ILE A 14 -2.64 -36.34 10.92
CA ILE A 14 -2.91 -35.38 11.98
C ILE A 14 -4.17 -35.88 12.69
N LEU A 15 -4.08 -36.12 14.00
CA LEU A 15 -5.21 -36.60 14.82
C LEU A 15 -5.90 -37.86 14.25
N GLY A 16 -5.12 -38.79 13.71
CA GLY A 16 -5.65 -40.02 13.10
C GLY A 16 -6.21 -39.85 11.68
N CYS A 17 -6.33 -38.61 11.17
CA CYS A 17 -6.73 -38.34 9.79
C CYS A 17 -5.52 -38.35 8.86
N LYS A 18 -5.57 -39.15 7.79
CA LYS A 18 -4.56 -39.14 6.73
C LYS A 18 -4.59 -37.80 6.00
N VAL A 19 -3.45 -37.13 5.92
CA VAL A 19 -3.31 -35.81 5.27
C VAL A 19 -2.13 -35.79 4.30
N GLU A 20 -2.21 -34.91 3.31
CA GLU A 20 -1.11 -34.60 2.41
C GLU A 20 -0.80 -33.10 2.51
N VAL A 21 0.42 -32.77 2.92
CA VAL A 21 0.84 -31.38 3.05
C VAL A 21 1.46 -30.91 1.73
N GLN A 22 0.81 -29.94 1.08
CA GLN A 22 1.30 -29.33 -0.16
C GLN A 22 1.65 -27.86 0.06
N PRO A 23 2.63 -27.31 -0.70
CA PRO A 23 2.91 -25.89 -0.66
C PRO A 23 1.69 -25.08 -1.14
N ILE A 24 1.45 -23.94 -0.49
CA ILE A 24 0.39 -23.02 -0.92
C ILE A 24 0.69 -22.55 -2.34
N LYS A 25 -0.21 -22.84 -3.27
CA LYS A 25 -0.12 -22.41 -4.67
C LYS A 25 -0.33 -20.89 -4.74
N THR A 26 0.77 -20.14 -4.75
CA THR A 26 0.72 -18.69 -4.93
C THR A 26 0.55 -18.33 -6.41
N SER A 27 -0.30 -17.35 -6.71
CA SER A 27 -0.47 -16.88 -8.08
C SER A 27 0.80 -16.17 -8.55
N LYS A 28 1.27 -16.55 -9.74
CA LYS A 28 2.38 -15.87 -10.42
C LYS A 28 2.00 -14.46 -10.87
N LEU A 29 0.72 -14.20 -11.09
CA LEU A 29 0.22 -12.90 -11.57
C LEU A 29 0.13 -11.85 -10.45
N VAL A 30 0.28 -10.58 -10.79
CA VAL A 30 -0.07 -9.49 -9.86
C VAL A 30 -1.56 -9.57 -9.53
N PRO A 31 -1.94 -9.52 -8.24
CA PRO A 31 -3.35 -9.49 -7.87
C PRO A 31 -4.00 -8.24 -8.46
N GLN A 32 -5.11 -8.44 -9.16
CA GLN A 32 -5.97 -7.37 -9.66
C GLN A 32 -7.28 -7.42 -8.87
N CYS A 33 -7.63 -6.29 -8.26
CA CYS A 33 -8.85 -6.15 -7.49
C CYS A 33 -10.07 -6.15 -8.42
N LYS A 34 -10.93 -7.16 -8.32
CA LYS A 34 -12.17 -7.27 -9.10
C LYS A 34 -13.19 -6.16 -8.81
N ARG A 35 -13.06 -5.47 -7.67
CA ARG A 35 -13.93 -4.33 -7.29
C ARG A 35 -13.50 -3.06 -7.99
N CYS A 36 -12.26 -2.58 -7.80
CA CYS A 36 -11.81 -1.27 -8.31
C CYS A 36 -10.88 -1.33 -9.55
N GLN A 37 -10.57 -2.54 -10.02
CA GLN A 37 -9.65 -2.88 -11.13
C GLN A 37 -8.16 -2.57 -10.90
N ALA A 38 -7.79 -1.96 -9.78
CA ALA A 38 -6.39 -1.65 -9.45
C ALA A 38 -5.58 -2.90 -9.05
N TYR A 39 -4.26 -2.80 -9.22
CA TYR A 39 -3.32 -3.87 -8.87
C TYR A 39 -2.88 -3.80 -7.41
N GLY A 40 -2.40 -4.93 -6.87
CA GLY A 40 -1.71 -5.00 -5.58
C GLY A 40 -2.56 -5.43 -4.38
N HIS A 41 -3.87 -5.58 -4.53
CA HIS A 41 -4.75 -6.01 -3.44
C HIS A 41 -5.93 -6.85 -3.94
N THR A 42 -6.59 -7.56 -3.03
CA THR A 42 -7.78 -8.37 -3.31
C THR A 42 -9.06 -7.59 -2.97
N PRO A 43 -10.23 -7.99 -3.51
CA PRO A 43 -11.50 -7.30 -3.25
C PRO A 43 -11.89 -7.21 -1.77
N LYS A 44 -11.48 -8.20 -0.96
CA LYS A 44 -11.77 -8.26 0.48
C LYS A 44 -11.18 -7.07 1.26
N TYR A 45 -10.06 -6.53 0.78
CA TYR A 45 -9.35 -5.42 1.42
C TYR A 45 -9.43 -4.15 0.57
N CYS A 46 -10.53 -3.98 -0.18
CA CYS A 46 -10.72 -2.85 -1.07
C CYS A 46 -11.81 -1.91 -0.57
N SER A 47 -11.44 -0.68 -0.22
CA SER A 47 -12.37 0.39 0.16
C SER A 47 -12.64 1.39 -0.98
N LYS A 48 -12.18 1.11 -2.20
CA LYS A 48 -12.35 2.01 -3.35
C LYS A 48 -13.71 1.80 -4.02
N GLU A 49 -14.17 2.84 -4.74
CA GLU A 49 -15.35 2.75 -5.61
C GLU A 49 -15.23 1.59 -6.61
N PRO A 50 -16.33 0.88 -6.89
CA PRO A 50 -16.33 -0.19 -7.87
C PRO A 50 -16.09 0.37 -9.28
N ARG A 51 -15.36 -0.38 -10.10
CA ARG A 51 -15.14 -0.09 -11.52
C ARG A 51 -15.37 -1.33 -12.37
N CYS A 52 -16.13 -1.16 -13.44
CA CYS A 52 -16.38 -2.22 -14.40
C CYS A 52 -15.13 -2.52 -15.23
N VAL A 53 -14.80 -3.80 -15.39
CA VAL A 53 -13.64 -4.28 -16.17
C VAL A 53 -13.78 -3.98 -17.67
N LYS A 54 -15.02 -3.89 -18.19
CA LYS A 54 -15.32 -3.71 -19.61
C LYS A 54 -15.34 -2.23 -20.02
N CYS A 55 -15.95 -1.38 -19.20
CA CYS A 55 -16.32 -0.02 -19.61
C CYS A 55 -15.83 1.09 -18.67
N THR A 56 -15.13 0.75 -17.57
CA THR A 56 -14.64 1.71 -16.56
C THR A 56 -15.72 2.43 -15.74
N GLY A 57 -17.01 2.09 -15.91
CA GLY A 57 -18.13 2.68 -15.17
C GLY A 57 -18.07 2.40 -13.66
N LYS A 58 -18.71 3.27 -12.85
CA LYS A 58 -18.69 3.27 -11.37
C LYS A 58 -19.62 2.23 -10.74
N TYR A 59 -19.57 0.99 -11.24
CA TYR A 59 -20.41 -0.13 -10.81
C TYR A 59 -19.64 -1.44 -10.95
N LEU A 60 -20.15 -2.53 -10.38
CA LEU A 60 -19.52 -3.84 -10.50
C LEU A 60 -19.73 -4.41 -11.89
N THR A 61 -18.81 -5.27 -12.34
CA THR A 61 -18.90 -5.89 -13.67
C THR A 61 -20.22 -6.65 -13.95
N PRO A 62 -20.87 -7.33 -12.98
CA PRO A 62 -22.17 -7.96 -13.18
C PRO A 62 -23.29 -6.98 -13.56
N ASP A 63 -23.23 -5.74 -13.07
CA ASP A 63 -24.25 -4.71 -13.31
C ASP A 63 -24.03 -3.97 -14.64
N CYS A 64 -23.07 -4.44 -15.45
CA CYS A 64 -22.71 -3.79 -16.69
C CYS A 64 -23.72 -4.07 -17.80
N LYS A 65 -24.44 -3.03 -18.23
CA LYS A 65 -25.38 -3.06 -19.37
C LYS A 65 -24.71 -2.95 -20.75
N LYS A 66 -23.37 -2.95 -20.80
CA LYS A 66 -22.63 -2.75 -22.05
C LYS A 66 -22.70 -4.02 -22.91
N PRO A 67 -23.16 -3.94 -24.18
CA PRO A 67 -23.23 -5.10 -25.07
C PRO A 67 -21.84 -5.62 -25.41
N ALA A 68 -21.74 -6.89 -25.80
CA ALA A 68 -20.46 -7.55 -26.08
C ALA A 68 -19.74 -7.00 -27.32
N GLU A 69 -20.48 -6.49 -28.31
CA GLU A 69 -19.92 -5.92 -29.54
C GLU A 69 -19.26 -4.55 -29.31
N GLU A 70 -19.61 -3.84 -28.24
CA GLU A 70 -19.10 -2.49 -28.04
C GLU A 70 -17.68 -2.52 -27.46
N LYS A 71 -16.81 -1.67 -28.02
CA LYS A 71 -15.39 -1.59 -27.63
C LYS A 71 -15.25 -1.41 -26.13
N SER A 72 -14.54 -2.34 -25.50
CA SER A 72 -14.10 -2.20 -24.12
C SER A 72 -13.08 -1.08 -23.96
N LYS A 73 -12.99 -0.50 -22.78
CA LYS A 73 -12.00 0.53 -22.43
C LYS A 73 -11.25 0.11 -21.18
N CYS A 74 -9.93 0.19 -21.22
CA CYS A 74 -9.09 -0.13 -20.08
C CYS A 74 -9.04 1.06 -19.10
N VAL A 75 -9.22 0.80 -17.80
CA VAL A 75 -9.11 1.83 -16.75
C VAL A 75 -7.68 2.35 -16.54
N HIS A 76 -6.67 1.61 -17.00
CA HIS A 76 -5.26 1.89 -16.73
C HIS A 76 -4.55 2.60 -17.88
N CYS A 77 -4.72 2.11 -19.12
CA CYS A 77 -4.10 2.71 -20.31
C CYS A 77 -5.09 3.45 -21.22
N GLY A 78 -6.41 3.31 -21.00
CA GLY A 78 -7.43 3.94 -21.85
C GLY A 78 -7.64 3.28 -23.22
N GLU A 79 -6.83 2.30 -23.60
CA GLU A 79 -6.93 1.58 -24.89
C GLU A 79 -8.16 0.66 -24.98
N ALA A 80 -8.45 0.21 -26.20
CA ALA A 80 -9.64 -0.56 -26.58
C ALA A 80 -9.57 -2.05 -26.17
N HIS A 81 -9.38 -2.33 -24.88
CA HIS A 81 -9.37 -3.68 -24.33
C HIS A 81 -9.90 -3.67 -22.88
N PRO A 82 -10.36 -4.80 -22.32
CA PRO A 82 -10.81 -4.84 -20.94
C PRO A 82 -9.65 -4.65 -19.96
N ALA A 83 -9.92 -4.20 -18.75
CA ALA A 83 -8.89 -3.93 -17.74
C ALA A 83 -8.14 -5.19 -17.27
N ASN A 84 -8.68 -6.39 -17.51
CA ASN A 84 -8.05 -7.68 -17.17
C ASN A 84 -7.10 -8.22 -18.27
N TYR A 85 -7.00 -7.51 -19.40
CA TYR A 85 -6.17 -7.93 -20.53
C TYR A 85 -4.68 -7.92 -20.15
N ARG A 86 -4.01 -9.06 -20.35
CA ARG A 86 -2.60 -9.26 -19.98
C ARG A 86 -1.61 -8.63 -20.95
N GLY A 87 -2.06 -8.27 -22.16
CA GLY A 87 -1.24 -7.55 -23.12
C GLY A 87 -1.06 -6.06 -22.83
N CYS A 88 -1.86 -5.50 -21.91
CA CYS A 88 -1.84 -4.10 -21.50
C CYS A 88 -0.44 -3.67 -21.03
N ILE A 89 0.02 -2.50 -21.47
CA ILE A 89 1.32 -1.93 -21.07
C ILE A 89 1.45 -1.80 -19.55
N VAL A 90 0.42 -1.27 -18.88
CA VAL A 90 0.41 -1.10 -17.42
C VAL A 90 0.40 -2.45 -16.71
N ALA A 91 -0.36 -3.44 -17.22
CA ALA A 91 -0.38 -4.78 -16.64
C ALA A 91 1.00 -5.44 -16.70
N LYS A 92 1.70 -5.30 -17.84
CA LYS A 92 3.07 -5.81 -18.02
C LYS A 92 4.05 -5.14 -17.08
N GLU A 93 3.97 -3.81 -16.90
CA GLU A 93 4.82 -3.06 -15.97
C GLU A 93 4.60 -3.49 -14.52
N MET A 94 3.34 -3.58 -14.08
CA MET A 94 3.01 -4.05 -12.73
C MET A 94 3.55 -5.46 -12.49
N GLN A 95 3.47 -6.34 -13.49
CA GLN A 95 4.03 -7.69 -13.43
C GLN A 95 5.55 -7.69 -13.33
N LYS A 96 6.24 -6.84 -14.10
CA LYS A 96 7.70 -6.67 -14.00
C LYS A 96 8.12 -6.21 -12.60
N LEU A 97 7.39 -5.25 -12.01
CA LEU A 97 7.66 -4.77 -10.66
C LEU A 97 7.53 -5.87 -9.61
N LYS A 98 6.44 -6.65 -9.65
CA LYS A 98 6.27 -7.82 -8.76
C LYS A 98 7.42 -8.82 -8.92
N ASN A 99 7.79 -9.14 -10.15
CA ASN A 99 8.85 -10.10 -10.43
C ASN A 99 10.22 -9.60 -9.92
N LYS A 100 10.50 -8.28 -10.00
CA LYS A 100 11.71 -7.67 -9.43
C LYS A 100 11.73 -7.79 -7.90
N SER A 101 10.61 -7.53 -7.23
CA SER A 101 10.51 -7.66 -5.76
C SER A 101 10.76 -9.09 -5.28
N ILE A 102 10.34 -10.11 -6.03
CA ILE A 102 10.61 -11.53 -5.70
C ILE A 102 12.08 -11.88 -5.92
N LYS A 103 12.76 -11.24 -6.87
CA LYS A 103 14.15 -11.53 -7.24
C LYS A 103 15.18 -10.82 -6.36
N LYS A 104 14.79 -9.84 -5.53
CA LYS A 104 15.73 -9.28 -4.55
C LYS A 104 16.07 -10.39 -3.56
N PRO A 105 17.32 -10.85 -3.48
CA PRO A 105 17.75 -11.62 -2.33
C PRO A 105 17.43 -10.74 -1.12
N LEU A 106 16.83 -11.31 -0.08
CA LEU A 106 16.85 -10.68 1.22
C LEU A 106 18.34 -10.51 1.56
N ALA A 107 18.91 -9.33 1.26
CA ALA A 107 20.23 -8.98 1.73
C ALA A 107 20.09 -8.98 3.25
N ASN A 108 20.59 -10.05 3.86
CA ASN A 108 20.69 -10.19 5.32
C ASN A 108 21.64 -9.10 5.81
N ASN A 109 21.12 -7.89 5.98
CA ASN A 109 21.68 -6.90 6.90
C ASN A 109 20.84 -6.95 8.19
N LEU A 110 20.72 -8.17 8.73
CA LEU A 110 20.57 -8.33 10.17
C LEU A 110 21.97 -8.21 10.73
N GLU A 111 22.50 -6.99 10.79
CA GLU A 111 23.52 -6.70 11.78
C GLU A 111 22.91 -7.06 13.13
N GLN A 112 23.59 -7.98 13.79
CA GLN A 112 23.20 -8.57 15.04
C GLN A 112 23.22 -7.47 16.11
N VAL A 113 22.11 -6.75 16.26
CA VAL A 113 21.84 -6.07 17.53
C VAL A 113 21.40 -7.17 18.48
N ALA A 114 22.40 -7.87 19.05
CA ALA A 114 22.20 -8.73 20.18
C ALA A 114 21.44 -7.92 21.25
N PRO A 115 20.32 -8.43 21.80
CA PRO A 115 19.71 -7.77 22.94
C PRO A 115 20.71 -7.86 24.08
N LYS A 116 21.31 -6.74 24.46
CA LYS A 116 21.99 -6.61 25.75
C LYS A 116 20.94 -6.93 26.82
N ARG A 117 20.95 -8.16 27.34
CA ARG A 117 20.19 -8.52 28.54
C ARG A 117 20.68 -7.61 29.65
N PRO A 118 19.82 -6.79 30.29
CA PRO A 118 20.15 -6.26 31.59
C PRO A 118 20.25 -7.46 32.53
N SER A 119 21.39 -7.63 33.19
CA SER A 119 21.52 -8.55 34.32
C SER A 119 20.57 -8.07 35.41
N THR A 120 19.41 -8.71 35.53
CA THR A 120 18.54 -8.52 36.69
C THR A 120 18.87 -9.64 37.67
N GLN A 121 19.72 -9.29 38.63
CA GLN A 121 19.74 -9.99 39.91
C GLN A 121 18.35 -9.87 40.54
N ASP A 122 17.85 -11.01 41.03
CA ASP A 122 16.84 -11.16 42.09
C ASP A 122 15.60 -10.25 42.01
N MET A 123 14.54 -10.72 41.34
CA MET A 123 13.18 -10.24 41.54
C MET A 123 12.27 -11.43 41.81
N ARG A 124 12.01 -11.65 43.10
CA ARG A 124 11.00 -12.55 43.67
C ARG A 124 9.71 -12.51 42.84
N GLU A 125 9.22 -13.69 42.45
CA GLU A 125 7.95 -13.88 41.75
C GLU A 125 6.80 -13.26 42.54
N LYS A 126 6.21 -12.19 42.02
CA LYS A 126 5.00 -11.61 42.58
C LYS A 126 3.79 -12.37 42.06
N THR A 127 2.93 -12.80 42.98
CA THR A 127 1.71 -13.54 42.65
C THR A 127 0.65 -12.61 42.05
N TYR A 128 -0.26 -13.18 41.25
CA TYR A 128 -1.32 -12.46 40.55
C TYR A 128 -2.12 -11.49 41.45
N ALA A 129 -2.38 -11.90 42.70
CA ALA A 129 -3.09 -11.08 43.68
C ALA A 129 -2.35 -9.79 44.08
N GLN A 130 -1.03 -9.74 43.98
CA GLN A 130 -0.22 -8.56 44.33
C GLN A 130 -0.25 -7.49 43.22
N VAL A 131 -0.53 -7.88 41.98
CA VAL A 131 -0.58 -6.98 40.82
C VAL A 131 -1.87 -6.16 40.83
N THR A 132 -2.97 -6.73 41.31
CA THR A 132 -4.29 -6.08 41.28
C THR A 132 -4.60 -5.24 42.51
N ALA A 133 -3.76 -5.27 43.56
CA ALA A 133 -4.04 -4.65 44.85
C ALA A 133 -3.75 -3.13 44.95
N LYS A 134 -3.25 -2.48 43.89
CA LYS A 134 -2.93 -1.03 43.92
C LYS A 134 -3.53 -0.28 42.74
N THR A 135 -4.84 -0.15 42.72
CA THR A 135 -5.54 0.92 41.99
C THR A 135 -5.83 2.07 42.94
N HIS A 136 -4.79 2.84 43.32
CA HIS A 136 -5.02 4.17 43.87
C HIS A 136 -5.12 5.16 42.71
N TYR A 137 -6.34 5.66 42.51
CA TYR A 137 -6.64 6.83 41.71
C TYR A 137 -5.90 8.04 42.29
N SER A 138 -5.06 8.70 41.49
CA SER A 138 -4.56 10.05 41.77
C SER A 138 -4.30 10.79 40.45
N LYS A 139 -4.88 11.98 40.37
CA LYS A 139 -4.80 13.00 39.31
C LYS A 139 -3.44 13.72 39.31
N SER A 140 -3.18 14.36 38.15
CA SER A 140 -2.24 15.45 37.84
C SER A 140 -0.74 15.08 37.80
N ASP A 141 0.14 15.65 36.97
CA ASP A 141 0.13 16.95 36.29
C ASP A 141 0.98 16.97 35.01
N ASN A 142 0.84 18.11 34.32
CA ASN A 142 1.38 18.54 33.03
C ASN A 142 2.91 18.83 33.03
N SER A 143 3.49 18.87 31.82
CA SER A 143 4.81 19.38 31.38
C SER A 143 5.96 18.38 31.22
N ILE A 144 6.36 18.15 29.96
CA ILE A 144 7.71 18.45 29.44
C ILE A 144 7.56 18.82 27.95
N ASN A 145 7.87 20.08 27.64
CA ASN A 145 8.13 20.59 26.30
C ASN A 145 9.49 20.07 25.81
N GLN A 146 9.56 19.47 24.62
CA GLN A 146 10.73 19.56 23.75
C GLN A 146 10.29 19.60 22.27
N PRO A 147 10.81 20.53 21.45
CA PRO A 147 10.44 20.65 20.05
C PRO A 147 11.19 19.57 19.23
N HIS A 148 10.43 18.69 18.57
CA HIS A 148 10.95 17.81 17.52
C HIS A 148 11.24 18.65 16.25
N SER A 149 12.27 19.49 16.32
CA SER A 149 12.61 20.53 15.34
C SER A 149 12.94 20.04 13.92
N ASN A 150 13.06 18.73 13.68
CA ASN A 150 13.40 18.22 12.35
C ASN A 150 12.19 17.97 11.43
N LEU A 151 10.98 17.84 11.98
CA LEU A 151 9.78 17.61 11.16
C LEU A 151 9.10 18.93 10.79
N ASP A 152 9.00 19.85 11.74
CA ASP A 152 8.37 21.15 11.52
C ASP A 152 9.17 22.03 10.55
N VAL A 153 10.50 21.97 10.59
CA VAL A 153 11.38 22.67 9.63
C VAL A 153 11.21 22.12 8.21
N LYS A 154 11.06 20.79 8.05
CA LYS A 154 10.80 20.18 6.75
C LYS A 154 9.41 20.52 6.20
N LEU A 155 8.42 20.63 7.08
CA LEU A 155 7.06 21.03 6.70
C LEU A 155 7.03 22.50 6.25
N ASP A 156 7.78 23.38 6.90
CA ASP A 156 7.90 24.79 6.50
C ASP A 156 8.61 24.94 5.15
N GLU A 157 9.67 24.16 4.89
CA GLU A 157 10.31 24.11 3.57
C GLU A 157 9.36 23.66 2.46
N ILE A 158 8.54 22.63 2.72
CA ILE A 158 7.54 22.14 1.76
C ILE A 158 6.47 23.20 1.51
N PHE A 159 6.01 23.89 2.54
CA PHE A 159 5.00 24.93 2.42
C PHE A 159 5.50 26.14 1.60
N LYS A 160 6.77 26.50 1.79
CA LYS A 160 7.44 27.57 1.05
C LYS A 160 7.65 27.20 -0.42
N LEU A 161 7.95 25.93 -0.71
CA LEU A 161 8.06 25.40 -2.06
C LEU A 161 6.71 25.43 -2.80
N MET A 162 5.63 24.98 -2.16
CA MET A 162 4.27 25.04 -2.72
C MET A 162 3.83 26.47 -3.03
N SER A 163 4.03 27.40 -2.09
CA SER A 163 3.68 28.82 -2.29
C SER A 163 4.47 29.47 -3.44
N SER A 164 5.73 29.07 -3.64
CA SER A 164 6.55 29.55 -4.77
C SER A 164 6.08 29.01 -6.12
N PHE A 165 5.49 27.81 -6.13
CA PHE A 165 4.97 27.16 -7.33
C PHE A 165 3.66 27.80 -7.78
N ASP A 166 2.78 28.12 -6.83
CA ASP A 166 1.53 28.84 -7.07
C ASP A 166 1.77 30.24 -7.65
N GLY A 167 2.76 30.98 -7.12
CA GLY A 167 3.16 32.28 -7.68
C GLY A 167 3.74 32.20 -9.11
N ARG A 168 4.37 31.07 -9.48
CA ARG A 168 4.84 30.83 -10.85
C ARG A 168 3.70 30.44 -11.80
N LEU A 169 2.69 29.72 -11.31
CA LEU A 169 1.47 29.40 -12.07
C LEU A 169 0.65 30.66 -12.35
N GLN A 170 0.42 31.51 -11.35
CA GLN A 170 -0.31 32.78 -11.53
C GLN A 170 0.38 33.73 -12.51
N ARG A 171 1.72 33.83 -12.49
CA ARG A 171 2.46 34.64 -13.48
C ARG A 171 2.33 34.11 -14.90
N ARG A 172 2.25 32.79 -15.09
CA ARG A 172 1.98 32.19 -16.41
C ARG A 172 0.56 32.46 -16.88
N GLU A 173 -0.43 32.40 -15.98
CA GLU A 173 -1.82 32.70 -16.29
C GLU A 173 -2.07 34.18 -16.59
N ILE A 174 -1.33 35.10 -15.97
CA ILE A 174 -1.40 36.54 -16.27
C ILE A 174 -0.69 36.86 -17.60
N GLY A 175 0.43 36.19 -17.90
CA GLY A 175 1.16 36.32 -19.18
C GLY A 175 0.40 35.78 -20.38
N THR A 176 -0.40 34.72 -20.21
CA THR A 176 -1.31 34.24 -21.26
C THR A 176 -2.52 35.15 -21.43
N LYS A 177 -3.02 35.83 -20.40
CA LYS A 177 -4.13 36.78 -20.55
C LYS A 177 -3.73 38.09 -21.25
N GLN A 178 -2.52 38.61 -21.05
CA GLN A 178 -2.04 39.84 -21.74
C GLN A 178 -1.68 39.63 -23.22
N SER A 179 -1.42 38.39 -23.64
CA SER A 179 -1.10 38.06 -25.04
C SER A 179 -2.36 37.88 -25.91
N PHE A 180 -3.54 37.72 -25.32
CA PHE A 180 -4.81 37.65 -26.05
C PHE A 180 -5.46 39.03 -26.29
N THR A 181 -5.23 40.04 -25.44
CA THR A 181 -5.84 41.37 -25.60
C THR A 181 -5.15 42.25 -26.65
N LYS A 182 -3.87 42.00 -26.97
CA LYS A 182 -3.12 42.76 -28.00
C LYS A 182 -3.37 42.30 -29.45
N LYS A 183 -4.16 41.24 -29.66
CA LYS A 183 -4.44 40.68 -30.99
C LYS A 183 -5.76 41.15 -31.62
N SER A 184 -6.54 41.97 -30.90
CA SER A 184 -7.87 42.47 -31.32
C SER A 184 -7.88 43.89 -31.92
N ASP A 185 -6.78 44.66 -31.83
CA ASP A 185 -6.72 46.04 -32.35
C ASP A 185 -5.84 46.19 -33.61
N LYS A 186 -5.95 45.24 -34.55
CA LYS A 186 -5.39 45.41 -35.89
C LYS A 186 -6.34 44.90 -36.95
N LYS A 187 -7.38 45.68 -37.20
CA LYS A 187 -8.10 45.69 -38.48
C LYS A 187 -8.49 47.11 -38.81
#